data_AF-D2VZ53-F1
#
_entry.id   AF-D2VZ53-F1
#
_cell.length_a   1.000
_cell.length_b   1.000
_cell.length_c   1.000
_cell.angle_alpha   90.00
_cell.angle_beta   90.00
_cell.angle_gamma   90.00
#
_symmetry.space_group_name_H-M   'P 1'
#
loop_
_entity.id
_entity.type
_entity.pdbx_description
1 polymer ?
#
loop_
_entity_poly.entity_id
_entity_poly.type
_entity_poly.pdbx_seq_one_letter_code
_entity_poly.pdbx_strand_id
1 'polypeptide(L)'
;MKYTLPTDFNNHKIRKILKNGNIITIAGNGKRGHGGDSTFDISKNPHIGGFKYPQKLEIKLKKHSRDLLFKTSIYAFIPLIEILSPLFSKLILKNEPLISSLNSTQQQIIQNLIDSQLYNEIKLKFNDDEILNVLFILGLFQNNEFIELKKLCVFQFIQSLTIQNLSKKWEEIELYLSQCTNELHLKNYILEYLHNYCVEFAAIQTKTEEGSKYLPTLPIMTRYCVNIFSKIVLSQPNPIILNEIIEIEPLKINQLYNDKKTSDLKIQMDENNYLYCHKTILSSTSSLFNAMFDCGSTFADLNKSEKIISLLDMAMKYEVKYLVIYCKNNFRITIDNYFDIVSICENYIDLEFFESFFKELLKFGIQNRKKLFYDSETVSRLPPKLCQAMVI
;
A
#
# COMPACT_ATOMS: atom_id res chain seq x y z
N MET A 1 -40.30 26.50 2.07
CA MET A 1 -40.18 26.42 0.59
C MET A 1 -38.98 25.57 0.24
N LYS A 2 -39.18 24.48 -0.50
CA LYS A 2 -38.15 23.52 -0.92
C LYS A 2 -37.23 24.17 -1.96
N TYR A 3 -35.91 24.03 -1.83
CA TYR A 3 -34.96 24.36 -2.89
C TYR A 3 -34.94 23.22 -3.89
N THR A 4 -35.37 23.47 -5.12
CA THR A 4 -35.31 22.47 -6.20
C THR A 4 -33.98 22.64 -6.94
N LEU A 5 -33.14 21.62 -6.94
CA LEU A 5 -31.92 21.56 -7.75
C LEU A 5 -32.24 20.79 -9.04
N PRO A 6 -32.49 21.46 -10.17
CA PRO A 6 -32.65 20.77 -11.45
C PRO A 6 -31.29 20.20 -11.86
N THR A 7 -31.23 18.88 -11.97
CA THR A 7 -30.11 18.17 -12.60
C THR A 7 -30.31 18.19 -14.11
N ASP A 8 -29.45 18.93 -14.81
CA ASP A 8 -29.48 19.01 -16.27
C ASP A 8 -28.59 17.89 -16.82
N PHE A 9 -29.16 16.68 -16.91
CA PHE A 9 -28.42 15.42 -17.09
C PHE A 9 -27.46 15.41 -18.30
N ASN A 10 -27.77 16.15 -19.37
CA ASN A 10 -26.92 16.22 -20.56
C ASN A 10 -25.92 17.38 -20.56
N ASN A 11 -26.03 18.32 -19.63
CA ASN A 11 -25.16 19.50 -19.58
C ASN A 11 -24.04 19.39 -18.54
N HIS A 12 -23.92 18.25 -17.84
CA HIS A 12 -22.87 17.98 -16.85
C HIS A 12 -22.65 19.12 -15.84
N LYS A 13 -23.75 19.76 -15.42
CA LYS A 13 -23.78 20.89 -14.48
C LYS A 13 -24.91 20.72 -13.48
N ILE A 14 -24.66 21.11 -12.24
CA ILE A 14 -25.70 21.30 -11.22
C ILE A 14 -25.93 22.79 -11.08
N ARG A 15 -27.19 23.20 -11.26
CA ARG A 15 -27.59 24.60 -11.19
C ARG A 15 -28.51 24.84 -10.01
N LYS A 16 -28.40 26.03 -9.41
CA LYS A 16 -29.27 26.50 -8.34
C LYS A 16 -30.08 27.69 -8.84
N ILE A 17 -31.39 27.64 -8.64
CA ILE A 17 -32.28 28.77 -8.88
C ILE A 17 -32.33 29.60 -7.59
N LEU A 18 -31.88 30.84 -7.67
CA LEU A 18 -31.92 31.80 -6.57
C LEU A 18 -33.35 32.35 -6.40
N LYS A 19 -33.65 32.88 -5.21
CA LYS A 19 -34.99 33.39 -4.87
C LYS A 19 -35.46 34.55 -5.77
N ASN A 20 -34.54 35.22 -6.45
CA ASN A 20 -34.79 36.29 -7.42
C ASN A 20 -34.94 35.78 -8.87
N GLY A 21 -34.99 34.46 -9.08
CA GLY A 21 -35.12 33.84 -10.41
C GLY A 21 -33.81 33.60 -11.16
N ASN A 22 -32.68 34.10 -10.65
CA ASN A 22 -31.38 33.90 -11.32
C ASN A 22 -30.89 32.46 -11.18
N ILE A 23 -30.34 31.90 -12.26
CA ILE A 23 -29.79 30.55 -12.28
C ILE A 23 -28.26 30.64 -12.23
N ILE A 24 -27.67 30.06 -11.18
CA ILE A 24 -26.20 29.98 -11.03
C ILE A 24 -25.73 28.52 -11.13
N THR A 25 -24.53 28.30 -11.64
CA THR A 25 -23.91 26.97 -11.64
C THR A 25 -23.18 26.78 -10.31
N ILE A 26 -23.49 25.69 -9.60
CA ILE A 26 -22.90 25.39 -8.29
C ILE A 26 -21.90 24.23 -8.33
N ALA A 27 -21.97 23.39 -9.36
CA ALA A 27 -20.99 22.32 -9.62
C ALA A 27 -20.98 21.96 -11.11
N GLY A 28 -19.83 21.52 -11.62
CA GLY A 28 -19.63 21.10 -13.02
C GLY A 28 -19.27 22.23 -13.99
N ASN A 29 -18.36 21.95 -14.92
CA ASN A 29 -17.88 22.91 -15.93
C ASN A 29 -18.54 22.73 -17.31
N GLY A 30 -19.45 21.76 -17.45
CA GLY A 30 -20.13 21.46 -18.73
C GLY A 30 -19.45 20.43 -19.60
N LYS A 31 -18.35 19.83 -19.15
CA LYS A 31 -17.69 18.71 -19.84
C LYS A 31 -17.91 17.42 -19.05
N ARG A 32 -18.10 16.31 -19.77
CA ARG A 32 -18.21 14.96 -19.19
C ARG A 32 -16.87 14.54 -18.58
N GLY A 33 -16.81 14.27 -17.27
CA GLY A 33 -15.60 13.79 -16.58
C GLY A 33 -15.56 14.17 -15.09
N HIS A 34 -14.56 13.66 -14.34
CA HIS A 34 -14.41 13.87 -12.89
C HIS A 34 -13.68 15.17 -12.50
N GLY A 35 -13.24 15.99 -13.46
CA GLY A 35 -12.35 17.13 -13.25
C GLY A 35 -13.01 18.51 -13.30
N GLY A 36 -14.23 18.65 -12.78
CA GLY A 36 -15.01 19.89 -12.87
C GLY A 36 -14.99 20.79 -11.64
N ASP A 37 -14.53 20.29 -10.49
CA ASP A 37 -14.58 21.02 -9.21
C ASP A 37 -13.19 21.59 -8.90
N SER A 38 -13.11 22.90 -8.67
CA SER A 38 -11.87 23.55 -8.23
C SER A 38 -11.38 22.94 -6.92
N THR A 39 -10.07 22.98 -6.69
CA THR A 39 -9.38 22.46 -5.50
C THR A 39 -10.15 22.79 -4.22
N PHE A 40 -10.56 21.74 -3.51
CA PHE A 40 -11.30 21.80 -2.26
C PHE A 40 -10.51 22.58 -1.20
N ASP A 41 -10.94 23.80 -0.89
CA ASP A 41 -10.35 24.65 0.14
C ASP A 41 -10.95 24.28 1.50
N ILE A 42 -10.20 23.47 2.25
CA ILE A 42 -10.58 22.91 3.56
C ILE A 42 -10.82 24.01 4.60
N SER A 43 -10.32 25.23 4.38
CA SER A 43 -10.46 26.35 5.33
C SER A 43 -11.87 26.93 5.43
N LYS A 44 -12.78 26.60 4.50
CA LYS A 44 -14.09 27.28 4.40
C LYS A 44 -15.29 26.55 5.01
N ASN A 45 -15.19 25.29 5.45
CA ASN A 45 -16.34 24.56 6.00
C ASN A 45 -15.96 23.55 7.11
N PRO A 46 -15.90 23.94 8.39
CA PRO A 46 -15.51 23.05 9.49
C PRO A 46 -16.62 22.09 9.97
N HIS A 47 -17.81 22.04 9.34
CA HIS A 47 -18.98 21.30 9.88
C HIS A 47 -19.77 20.41 8.91
N ILE A 48 -19.27 20.03 7.73
CA ILE A 48 -20.01 19.09 6.86
C ILE A 48 -19.55 17.64 7.14
N GLY A 49 -19.98 17.13 8.29
CA GLY A 49 -19.98 15.70 8.59
C GLY A 49 -21.35 15.10 8.29
N GLY A 50 -21.40 14.06 7.46
CA GLY A 50 -22.62 13.26 7.28
C GLY A 50 -22.84 12.64 5.91
N PHE A 51 -21.81 12.21 5.18
CA PHE A 51 -22.04 11.32 4.03
C PHE A 51 -22.26 9.89 4.52
N LYS A 52 -23.54 9.46 4.56
CA LYS A 52 -23.97 8.05 4.67
C LYS A 52 -23.87 7.33 3.31
N TYR A 53 -22.68 7.34 2.73
CA TYR A 53 -22.29 6.38 1.71
C TYR A 53 -20.92 5.88 2.11
N PRO A 54 -20.66 4.57 2.15
CA PRO A 54 -19.29 4.09 2.26
C PRO A 54 -18.59 4.50 0.96
N GLN A 55 -18.01 5.70 0.94
CA GLN A 55 -16.94 6.00 0.02
C GLN A 55 -15.85 5.00 0.37
N LYS A 56 -15.77 3.93 -0.41
CA LYS A 56 -14.60 3.06 -0.46
C LYS A 56 -13.45 4.00 -0.82
N LEU A 57 -12.69 4.43 0.18
CA LEU A 57 -11.56 5.31 -0.02
C LEU A 57 -10.57 4.49 -0.87
N GLU A 58 -10.45 4.81 -2.16
CA GLU A 58 -9.41 4.23 -3.02
C GLU A 58 -8.07 4.83 -2.59
N ILE A 59 -7.54 4.36 -1.45
CA ILE A 59 -6.16 4.67 -1.07
C ILE A 59 -5.27 3.81 -1.96
N LYS A 60 -4.85 4.36 -3.10
CA LYS A 60 -3.76 3.77 -3.88
C LYS A 60 -2.45 4.07 -3.18
N LEU A 61 -2.05 3.16 -2.30
CA LEU A 61 -0.76 3.27 -1.62
C LEU A 61 0.39 3.09 -2.64
N LYS A 62 1.55 3.64 -2.31
CA LYS A 62 2.81 3.34 -3.01
C LYS A 62 3.61 2.34 -2.18
N LYS A 63 4.34 1.45 -2.85
CA LYS A 63 5.26 0.51 -2.19
C LYS A 63 6.52 1.27 -1.80
N HIS A 64 6.90 1.25 -0.52
CA HIS A 64 8.13 1.85 -0.03
C HIS A 64 9.04 0.80 0.60
N SER A 65 10.36 1.01 0.57
CA SER A 65 11.35 0.12 1.19
C SER A 65 11.12 -0.09 2.70
N ARG A 66 10.52 0.88 3.38
CA ARG A 66 10.14 0.79 4.80
C ARG A 66 9.01 -0.20 5.08
N ASP A 67 8.23 -0.56 4.05
CA ASP A 67 7.13 -1.52 4.13
C ASP A 67 7.58 -2.93 3.71
N LEU A 68 8.89 -3.15 3.48
CA LEU A 68 9.46 -4.44 3.09
C LEU A 68 9.52 -5.39 4.29
N LEU A 69 8.89 -6.56 4.18
CA LEU A 69 8.87 -7.54 5.26
C LEU A 69 10.14 -8.41 5.23
N PHE A 70 10.84 -8.48 6.37
CA PHE A 70 11.92 -9.46 6.64
C PHE A 70 12.98 -9.62 5.54
N LYS A 71 13.30 -8.54 4.80
CA LYS A 71 14.22 -8.55 3.64
C LYS A 71 13.80 -9.49 2.50
N THR A 72 12.52 -9.84 2.43
CA THR A 72 11.91 -10.58 1.32
C THR A 72 11.54 -9.65 0.16
N SER A 73 10.82 -10.15 -0.84
CA SER A 73 10.21 -9.32 -1.90
C SER A 73 8.80 -8.82 -1.54
N ILE A 74 8.33 -9.03 -0.31
CA ILE A 74 6.95 -8.72 0.10
C ILE A 74 6.88 -7.31 0.71
N TYR A 75 6.11 -6.44 0.05
CA TYR A 75 5.76 -5.10 0.50
C TYR A 75 4.36 -5.09 1.10
N ALA A 76 4.26 -4.71 2.37
CA ALA A 76 3.01 -4.72 3.12
C ALA A 76 2.93 -3.54 4.09
N PHE A 77 1.98 -2.63 3.88
CA PHE A 77 1.65 -1.61 4.87
C PHE A 77 0.77 -2.21 5.97
N ILE A 78 1.43 -2.86 6.95
CA ILE A 78 0.80 -3.63 8.04
C ILE A 78 -0.33 -2.90 8.77
N PRO A 79 -0.24 -1.59 9.13
CA PRO A 79 -1.30 -0.90 9.85
C PRO A 79 -2.66 -0.93 9.14
N LEU A 80 -2.68 -0.82 7.80
CA LEU A 80 -3.92 -0.89 7.04
C LEU A 80 -4.38 -2.33 6.82
N ILE A 81 -3.46 -3.28 6.61
CA ILE A 81 -3.83 -4.70 6.45
C ILE A 81 -4.42 -5.23 7.75
N GLU A 82 -3.90 -4.85 8.91
CA GLU A 82 -4.46 -5.26 10.21
C GLU A 82 -5.92 -4.80 10.40
N ILE A 83 -6.30 -3.69 9.75
CA ILE A 83 -7.69 -3.20 9.72
C ILE A 83 -8.55 -4.00 8.72
N LEU A 84 -8.02 -4.30 7.54
CA LEU A 84 -8.76 -4.95 6.46
C LEU A 84 -8.84 -6.48 6.61
N SER A 85 -7.81 -7.10 7.17
CA SER A 85 -7.62 -8.55 7.27
C SER A 85 -6.73 -8.87 8.49
N PRO A 86 -7.29 -8.78 9.71
CA PRO A 86 -6.56 -8.95 10.95
C PRO A 86 -5.91 -10.33 11.11
N LEU A 87 -6.55 -11.43 10.69
CA LEU A 87 -5.94 -12.75 10.82
C LEU A 87 -4.83 -12.96 9.80
N PHE A 88 -5.02 -12.53 8.55
CA PHE A 88 -3.96 -12.53 7.56
C PHE A 88 -2.74 -11.73 8.04
N SER A 89 -2.95 -10.54 8.60
CA SER A 89 -1.87 -9.75 9.22
C SER A 89 -1.19 -10.49 10.37
N LYS A 90 -1.97 -11.01 11.32
CA LYS A 90 -1.46 -11.63 12.56
C LYS A 90 -0.74 -12.96 12.33
N LEU A 91 -1.32 -13.85 11.54
CA LEU A 91 -0.86 -15.23 11.39
C LEU A 91 0.13 -15.40 10.24
N ILE A 92 0.03 -14.56 9.20
CA ILE A 92 0.91 -14.63 8.02
C ILE A 92 1.97 -13.54 8.07
N LEU A 93 1.57 -12.27 7.96
CA LEU A 93 2.50 -11.18 7.70
C LEU A 93 3.42 -10.83 8.88
N LYS A 94 2.96 -11.06 10.12
CA LYS A 94 3.77 -10.87 11.34
C LYS A 94 4.57 -12.12 11.74
N ASN A 95 4.45 -13.22 11.00
CA ASN A 95 5.12 -14.49 11.31
C ASN A 95 6.43 -14.62 10.51
N GLU A 96 7.53 -14.15 11.09
CA GLU A 96 8.86 -14.14 10.46
C GLU A 96 9.37 -15.55 10.07
N PRO A 97 9.27 -16.59 10.92
CA PRO A 97 9.65 -17.95 10.53
C PRO A 97 8.89 -18.47 9.31
N LEU A 98 7.58 -18.24 9.26
CA LEU A 98 6.76 -18.62 8.10
C LEU A 98 7.25 -17.90 6.85
N ILE A 99 7.29 -16.56 6.85
CA ILE A 99 7.64 -15.77 5.67
C ILE A 99 9.04 -16.12 5.14
N SER A 100 9.99 -16.36 6.04
CA SER A 100 11.36 -16.72 5.68
C SER A 100 11.48 -18.13 5.08
N SER A 101 10.52 -19.03 5.38
CA SER A 101 10.48 -20.39 4.83
C SER A 101 9.83 -20.49 3.45
N LEU A 102 9.12 -19.44 3.00
CA LEU A 102 8.35 -19.47 1.75
C LEU A 102 9.24 -19.37 0.52
N ASN A 103 8.93 -20.16 -0.50
CA ASN A 103 9.57 -20.06 -1.81
C ASN A 103 9.11 -18.80 -2.59
N SER A 104 9.76 -18.51 -3.72
CA SER A 104 9.46 -17.31 -4.53
C SER A 104 8.01 -17.25 -5.02
N THR A 105 7.42 -18.39 -5.40
CA THR A 105 6.03 -18.47 -5.86
C THR A 105 5.06 -18.14 -4.73
N GLN A 106 5.28 -18.70 -3.53
CA GLN A 106 4.47 -18.42 -2.35
C GLN A 106 4.58 -16.96 -1.90
N GLN A 107 5.78 -16.37 -1.94
CA GLN A 107 5.97 -14.95 -1.65
C GLN A 107 5.24 -14.07 -2.68
N GLN A 108 5.26 -14.42 -3.96
CA GLN A 108 4.52 -13.71 -5.00
C GLN A 108 3.01 -13.81 -4.81
N ILE A 109 2.49 -14.97 -4.39
CA ILE A 109 1.08 -15.14 -4.05
C ILE A 109 0.69 -14.22 -2.89
N ILE A 110 1.49 -14.15 -1.82
CA ILE A 110 1.25 -13.22 -0.71
C ILE A 110 1.25 -11.77 -1.21
N GLN A 111 2.20 -11.39 -2.06
CA GLN A 111 2.22 -10.05 -2.64
C GLN A 111 0.95 -9.75 -3.46
N ASN A 112 0.47 -10.71 -4.27
CA ASN A 112 -0.74 -10.56 -5.06
C ASN A 112 -1.99 -10.42 -4.16
N LEU A 113 -2.07 -11.18 -3.06
CA LEU A 113 -3.12 -11.05 -2.06
C LEU A 113 -3.11 -9.65 -1.44
N ILE A 114 -1.95 -9.15 -1.02
CA ILE A 114 -1.81 -7.78 -0.49
C ILE A 114 -2.18 -6.73 -1.54
N ASP A 115 -1.71 -6.90 -2.78
CA ASP A 115 -1.97 -5.97 -3.87
C ASP A 115 -3.46 -5.85 -4.17
N SER A 116 -4.20 -6.96 -4.12
CA SER A 116 -5.66 -6.99 -4.30
C SER A 116 -6.44 -6.22 -3.23
N GLN A 117 -5.84 -5.99 -2.06
CA GLN A 117 -6.44 -5.27 -0.95
C GLN A 117 -6.00 -3.81 -0.87
N LEU A 118 -4.72 -3.53 -1.17
CA LEU A 118 -4.09 -2.24 -0.90
C LEU A 118 -3.75 -1.40 -2.13
N TYR A 119 -3.34 -2.04 -3.23
CA TYR A 119 -2.60 -1.36 -4.29
C TYR A 119 -3.39 -1.28 -5.60
N ASN A 120 -4.11 -2.33 -5.98
CA ASN A 120 -4.90 -2.41 -7.21
C ASN A 120 -6.16 -3.27 -7.02
N GLU A 121 -7.27 -2.92 -7.69
CA GLU A 121 -8.42 -3.83 -7.84
C GLU A 121 -8.10 -4.94 -8.86
N ILE A 122 -7.09 -5.76 -8.57
CA ILE A 122 -6.73 -6.91 -9.39
C ILE A 122 -7.76 -8.00 -9.10
N LYS A 123 -8.45 -8.45 -10.14
CA LYS A 123 -9.20 -9.71 -10.07
C LYS A 123 -8.17 -10.83 -9.93
N LEU A 124 -8.00 -11.34 -8.71
CA LEU A 124 -7.12 -12.47 -8.43
C LEU A 124 -7.48 -13.65 -9.32
N LYS A 125 -6.51 -14.08 -10.12
CA LYS A 125 -6.56 -15.28 -10.96
C LYS A 125 -5.26 -16.01 -10.75
N PHE A 126 -5.36 -17.28 -10.40
CA PHE A 126 -4.23 -18.17 -10.17
C PHE A 126 -4.31 -19.31 -11.17
N ASN A 127 -3.16 -19.74 -11.65
CA ASN A 127 -3.05 -20.90 -12.54
C ASN A 127 -3.17 -22.20 -11.75
N ASP A 128 -3.45 -23.32 -12.43
CA ASP A 128 -3.66 -24.62 -11.78
C ASP A 128 -2.49 -25.06 -10.88
N ASP A 129 -1.25 -24.74 -11.28
CA ASP A 129 -0.04 -25.05 -10.50
C ASP A 129 0.11 -24.17 -9.23
N GLU A 130 -0.56 -23.01 -9.20
CA GLU A 130 -0.51 -22.08 -8.06
C GLU A 130 -1.61 -22.38 -7.03
N ILE A 131 -2.70 -23.05 -7.43
CA ILE A 131 -3.88 -23.27 -6.59
C ILE A 131 -3.51 -23.90 -5.24
N LEU A 132 -2.67 -24.93 -5.23
CA LEU A 132 -2.30 -25.60 -3.99
C LEU A 132 -1.45 -24.70 -3.08
N ASN A 133 -0.58 -23.85 -3.65
CA ASN A 133 0.18 -22.84 -2.90
C ASN A 133 -0.74 -21.76 -2.30
N VAL A 134 -1.77 -21.34 -3.04
CA VAL A 134 -2.78 -20.40 -2.53
C VAL A 134 -3.56 -21.03 -1.37
N LEU A 135 -4.01 -22.28 -1.51
CA LEU A 135 -4.74 -23.01 -0.48
C LEU A 135 -3.87 -23.33 0.74
N PHE A 136 -2.57 -23.55 0.55
CA PHE A 136 -1.60 -23.62 1.63
C PHE A 136 -1.59 -22.33 2.44
N ILE A 137 -1.39 -21.16 1.81
CA ILE A 137 -1.34 -19.88 2.52
C ILE A 137 -2.67 -19.55 3.21
N LEU A 138 -3.79 -19.67 2.49
CA LEU A 138 -5.12 -19.32 3.00
C LEU A 138 -5.67 -20.33 4.01
N GLY A 139 -5.14 -21.56 4.02
CA GLY A 139 -5.52 -22.60 4.96
C GLY A 139 -4.86 -22.49 6.34
N LEU A 140 -3.93 -21.55 6.52
CA LEU A 140 -3.28 -21.28 7.82
C LEU A 140 -4.17 -20.49 8.79
N PHE A 141 -5.32 -19.98 8.35
CA PHE A 141 -6.23 -19.22 9.19
C PHE A 141 -7.70 -19.44 8.81
N GLN A 142 -8.55 -19.67 9.83
CA GLN A 142 -9.97 -19.93 9.63
C GLN A 142 -10.79 -18.69 10.01
N ASN A 143 -11.12 -17.85 9.03
CA ASN A 143 -12.10 -16.78 9.15
C ASN A 143 -12.56 -16.31 7.76
N ASN A 144 -13.67 -15.56 7.73
CA ASN A 144 -14.30 -15.07 6.51
C ASN A 144 -13.42 -14.18 5.59
N GLU A 145 -12.15 -13.91 5.93
CA GLU A 145 -11.19 -13.28 5.04
C GLU A 145 -10.91 -14.19 3.82
N PHE A 146 -10.98 -13.60 2.63
CA PHE A 146 -10.77 -14.29 1.36
C PHE A 146 -11.69 -15.50 1.12
N ILE A 147 -12.85 -15.59 1.78
CA ILE A 147 -13.71 -16.79 1.72
C ILE A 147 -14.10 -17.20 0.30
N GLU A 148 -14.44 -16.24 -0.56
CA GLU A 148 -14.85 -16.53 -1.94
C GLU A 148 -13.67 -17.03 -2.78
N LEU A 149 -12.46 -16.53 -2.50
CA LEU A 149 -11.23 -17.03 -3.11
C LEU A 149 -10.90 -18.44 -2.62
N LYS A 150 -11.01 -18.70 -1.30
CA LYS A 150 -10.82 -20.05 -0.72
C LYS A 150 -11.74 -21.06 -1.40
N LYS A 151 -13.05 -20.76 -1.48
CA LYS A 151 -14.04 -21.62 -2.14
C LYS A 151 -13.73 -21.84 -3.61
N LEU A 152 -13.38 -20.78 -4.35
CA LEU A 152 -13.03 -20.86 -5.77
C LEU A 152 -11.81 -21.76 -5.99
N CYS A 153 -10.74 -21.57 -5.21
CA CYS A 153 -9.52 -22.37 -5.33
C CYS A 153 -9.75 -23.83 -4.93
N VAL A 154 -10.53 -24.10 -3.88
CA VAL A 154 -10.91 -25.49 -3.52
C VAL A 154 -11.70 -26.14 -4.65
N PHE A 155 -12.67 -25.42 -5.24
CA PHE A 155 -13.43 -25.91 -6.38
C PHE A 155 -12.53 -26.23 -7.58
N GLN A 156 -11.60 -25.33 -7.93
CA GLN A 156 -10.64 -25.54 -9.02
C GLN A 156 -9.70 -26.72 -8.75
N PHE A 157 -9.25 -26.90 -7.51
CA PHE A 157 -8.45 -28.06 -7.13
C PHE A 157 -9.22 -29.37 -7.35
N ILE A 158 -10.48 -29.43 -6.88
CA ILE A 158 -11.34 -30.61 -7.03
C ILE A 158 -11.59 -30.94 -8.50
N GLN A 159 -11.92 -29.93 -9.31
CA GLN A 159 -12.20 -30.12 -10.75
C GLN A 159 -10.97 -30.59 -11.54
N SER A 160 -9.78 -30.23 -11.09
CA SER A 160 -8.53 -30.63 -11.73
C SER A 160 -7.96 -31.95 -11.21
N LEU A 161 -8.63 -32.65 -10.29
CA LEU A 161 -8.17 -33.92 -9.74
C LEU A 161 -8.55 -35.08 -10.66
N THR A 162 -7.57 -35.92 -11.01
CA THR A 162 -7.74 -37.09 -11.89
C THR A 162 -6.99 -38.29 -11.30
N ILE A 163 -7.30 -39.51 -11.76
CA ILE A 163 -6.59 -40.73 -11.34
C ILE A 163 -5.08 -40.59 -11.58
N GLN A 164 -4.69 -40.00 -12.71
CA GLN A 164 -3.28 -39.89 -13.12
C GLN A 164 -2.49 -38.89 -12.27
N ASN A 165 -3.09 -37.76 -11.89
CA ASN A 165 -2.41 -36.71 -11.12
C ASN A 165 -2.62 -36.79 -9.59
N LEU A 166 -3.44 -37.73 -9.12
CA LEU A 166 -3.77 -37.92 -7.70
C LEU A 166 -2.51 -38.06 -6.83
N SER A 167 -1.57 -38.96 -7.20
CA SER A 167 -0.36 -39.19 -6.39
C SER A 167 0.44 -37.90 -6.19
N LYS A 168 0.71 -37.19 -7.29
CA LYS A 168 1.50 -35.95 -7.26
C LYS A 168 0.85 -34.90 -6.35
N LYS A 169 -0.43 -34.60 -6.56
CA LYS A 169 -1.15 -33.59 -5.78
C LYS A 169 -1.28 -33.96 -4.31
N TRP A 170 -1.50 -35.24 -4.02
CA TRP A 170 -1.69 -35.71 -2.65
C TRP A 170 -0.38 -35.77 -1.86
N GLU A 171 0.72 -36.18 -2.50
CA GLU A 171 2.07 -36.11 -1.91
C GLU A 171 2.49 -34.66 -1.62
N GLU A 172 2.12 -33.72 -2.50
CA GLU A 172 2.38 -32.28 -2.28
C GLU A 172 1.57 -31.74 -1.08
N ILE A 173 0.32 -32.19 -0.90
CA ILE A 173 -0.47 -31.89 0.31
C ILE A 173 0.21 -32.43 1.57
N GLU A 174 0.70 -33.68 1.56
CA GLU A 174 1.42 -34.28 2.70
C GLU A 174 2.68 -33.48 3.04
N LEU A 175 3.44 -33.05 2.02
CA LEU A 175 4.65 -32.25 2.19
C LEU A 175 4.32 -30.94 2.92
N TYR A 176 3.29 -30.21 2.48
CA TYR A 176 2.89 -28.96 3.10
C TYR A 176 2.31 -29.15 4.51
N LEU A 177 1.56 -30.23 4.76
CA LEU A 177 1.06 -30.56 6.11
C LEU A 177 2.21 -30.91 7.06
N SER A 178 3.21 -31.64 6.58
CA SER A 178 4.44 -31.97 7.32
C SER A 178 5.20 -30.69 7.67
N GLN A 179 5.41 -29.80 6.69
CA GLN A 179 6.05 -28.50 6.91
C GLN A 179 5.30 -27.67 7.97
N CYS A 180 3.97 -27.59 7.88
CA CYS A 180 3.15 -26.90 8.88
C CYS A 180 3.37 -27.45 10.29
N THR A 181 3.33 -28.77 10.45
CA THR A 181 3.31 -29.42 11.77
C THR A 181 4.70 -29.48 12.40
N ASN A 182 5.70 -29.88 11.62
CA ASN A 182 7.03 -30.23 12.11
C ASN A 182 7.97 -29.02 12.20
N GLU A 183 7.86 -28.07 11.27
CA GLU A 183 8.77 -26.92 11.19
C GLU A 183 8.15 -25.65 11.77
N LEU A 184 6.88 -25.40 11.47
CA LEU A 184 6.22 -24.13 11.79
C LEU A 184 5.28 -24.22 13.01
N HIS A 185 4.95 -25.42 13.46
CA HIS A 185 3.94 -25.69 14.50
C HIS A 185 2.58 -25.01 14.25
N LEU A 186 2.19 -24.96 12.97
CA LEU A 186 0.92 -24.42 12.49
C LEU A 186 -0.01 -25.56 12.06
N LYS A 187 -1.31 -25.27 11.99
CA LYS A 187 -2.32 -26.16 11.41
C LYS A 187 -2.80 -25.60 10.08
N ASN A 188 -3.17 -26.49 9.17
CA ASN A 188 -3.73 -26.10 7.88
C ASN A 188 -5.03 -26.86 7.59
N TYR A 189 -6.16 -26.26 7.98
CA TYR A 189 -7.46 -26.93 7.94
C TYR A 189 -7.93 -27.21 6.50
N ILE A 190 -7.60 -26.33 5.54
CA ILE A 190 -7.95 -26.54 4.13
C ILE A 190 -7.19 -27.74 3.59
N LEU A 191 -5.87 -27.82 3.82
CA LEU A 191 -5.08 -28.96 3.37
C LEU A 191 -5.51 -30.27 4.05
N GLU A 192 -5.93 -30.24 5.31
CA GLU A 192 -6.54 -31.40 5.98
C GLU A 192 -7.84 -31.84 5.30
N TYR A 193 -8.70 -30.91 4.88
CA TYR A 193 -9.91 -31.23 4.11
C TYR A 193 -9.59 -31.79 2.72
N LEU A 194 -8.61 -31.20 2.02
CA LEU A 194 -8.17 -31.71 0.72
C LEU A 194 -7.53 -33.10 0.84
N HIS A 195 -6.76 -33.34 1.92
CA HIS A 195 -6.19 -34.65 2.22
C HIS A 195 -7.30 -35.71 2.37
N ASN A 196 -8.30 -35.42 3.21
CA ASN A 196 -9.45 -36.32 3.39
C ASN A 196 -10.23 -36.50 2.09
N TYR A 197 -10.38 -35.46 1.28
CA TYR A 197 -11.00 -35.55 -0.04
C TYR A 197 -10.22 -36.48 -0.98
N CYS A 198 -8.88 -36.42 -0.97
CA CYS A 198 -8.04 -37.31 -1.77
C CYS A 198 -8.19 -38.78 -1.33
N VAL A 199 -8.29 -39.05 -0.02
CA VAL A 199 -8.59 -40.39 0.51
C VAL A 199 -9.93 -40.91 -0.02
N GLU A 200 -10.99 -40.09 0.07
CA GLU A 200 -12.32 -40.48 -0.39
C GLU A 200 -12.38 -40.66 -1.91
N PHE A 201 -11.75 -39.74 -2.65
CA PHE A 201 -11.61 -39.84 -4.10
C PHE A 201 -10.87 -41.13 -4.50
N ALA A 202 -9.75 -41.44 -3.86
CA ALA A 202 -9.00 -42.67 -4.09
C ALA A 202 -9.88 -43.92 -3.83
N ALA A 203 -10.58 -43.95 -2.69
CA ALA A 203 -11.45 -45.07 -2.33
C ALA A 203 -12.55 -45.33 -3.38
N ILE A 204 -13.10 -44.26 -3.96
CA ILE A 204 -14.12 -44.38 -5.01
C ILE A 204 -13.49 -44.82 -6.33
N GLN A 205 -12.35 -44.23 -6.72
CA GLN A 205 -11.69 -44.54 -7.97
C GLN A 205 -11.15 -45.96 -8.03
N THR A 206 -10.82 -46.60 -6.90
CA THR A 206 -10.42 -48.03 -6.89
C THR A 206 -11.52 -48.97 -7.39
N LYS A 207 -12.79 -48.54 -7.43
CA LYS A 207 -13.91 -49.32 -7.97
C LYS A 207 -14.03 -49.25 -9.50
N THR A 208 -13.35 -48.29 -10.12
CA THR A 208 -13.36 -48.16 -11.58
C THR A 208 -12.36 -49.13 -12.19
N GLU A 209 -12.59 -49.52 -13.45
CA GLU A 209 -11.70 -50.46 -14.12
C GLU A 209 -10.26 -49.92 -14.22
N GLU A 210 -10.11 -48.65 -14.59
CA GLU A 210 -8.81 -47.97 -14.67
C GLU A 210 -8.15 -47.85 -13.28
N GLY A 211 -8.89 -47.35 -12.29
CA GLY A 211 -8.36 -47.12 -10.95
C GLY A 211 -7.94 -48.41 -10.24
N SER A 212 -8.68 -49.51 -10.44
CA SER A 212 -8.33 -50.82 -9.85
C SER A 212 -7.00 -51.39 -10.35
N LYS A 213 -6.57 -51.04 -11.57
CA LYS A 213 -5.29 -51.47 -12.16
C LYS A 213 -4.16 -50.52 -11.78
N TYR A 214 -4.41 -49.21 -11.85
CA TYR A 214 -3.38 -48.19 -11.66
C TYR A 214 -3.11 -47.84 -10.21
N LEU A 215 -4.14 -47.53 -9.41
CA LEU A 215 -3.97 -46.98 -8.07
C LEU A 215 -3.19 -47.89 -7.11
N PRO A 216 -3.40 -49.23 -7.07
CA PRO A 216 -2.64 -50.11 -6.17
C PRO A 216 -1.13 -50.10 -6.40
N THR A 217 -0.66 -49.62 -7.56
CA THR A 217 0.78 -49.50 -7.86
C THR A 217 1.43 -48.28 -7.17
N LEU A 218 0.64 -47.34 -6.67
CA LEU A 218 1.12 -46.08 -6.10
C LEU A 218 1.48 -46.23 -4.62
N PRO A 219 2.69 -45.80 -4.17
CA PRO A 219 3.11 -45.90 -2.77
C PRO A 219 2.18 -45.20 -1.77
N ILE A 220 1.60 -44.06 -2.16
CA ILE A 220 0.68 -43.29 -1.31
C ILE A 220 -0.58 -44.09 -0.95
N MET A 221 -1.03 -44.98 -1.86
CA MET A 221 -2.20 -45.84 -1.62
C MET A 221 -1.91 -46.88 -0.54
N THR A 222 -0.69 -47.42 -0.49
CA THR A 222 -0.26 -48.34 0.57
C THR A 222 -0.19 -47.62 1.92
N ARG A 223 0.33 -46.39 1.95
CA ARG A 223 0.45 -45.58 3.18
C ARG A 223 -0.92 -45.33 3.83
N TYR A 224 -1.94 -45.05 3.02
CA TYR A 224 -3.29 -44.73 3.47
C TYR A 224 -4.30 -45.86 3.30
N CYS A 225 -3.85 -47.10 3.10
CA CYS A 225 -4.73 -48.23 2.79
C CYS A 225 -5.88 -48.41 3.80
N VAL A 226 -5.60 -48.25 5.10
CA VAL A 226 -6.61 -48.36 6.18
C VAL A 226 -7.66 -47.25 6.06
N ASN A 227 -7.22 -46.00 5.86
CA ASN A 227 -8.11 -44.85 5.69
C ASN A 227 -8.99 -45.03 4.45
N ILE A 228 -8.40 -45.45 3.33
CA ILE A 228 -9.09 -45.68 2.07
C ILE A 228 -10.14 -46.79 2.23
N PHE A 229 -9.76 -47.93 2.83
CA PHE A 229 -10.67 -49.05 3.06
C PHE A 229 -11.89 -48.63 3.88
N SER A 230 -11.70 -47.81 4.92
CA SER A 230 -12.80 -47.29 5.74
C SER A 230 -13.81 -46.43 4.97
N LYS A 231 -13.44 -45.91 3.80
CA LYS A 231 -14.25 -45.01 2.96
C LYS A 231 -14.76 -45.69 1.68
N ILE A 232 -14.47 -46.97 1.47
CA ILE A 232 -14.83 -47.68 0.24
C ILE A 232 -16.35 -47.81 0.02
N VAL A 233 -17.18 -47.57 1.04
CA VAL A 233 -18.64 -47.62 0.90
C VAL A 233 -19.18 -46.38 0.17
N LEU A 234 -18.43 -45.27 0.14
CA LEU A 234 -18.88 -44.02 -0.46
C LEU A 234 -19.14 -44.15 -1.97
N SER A 235 -20.20 -43.50 -2.45
CA SER A 235 -20.54 -43.39 -3.87
C SER A 235 -19.95 -42.13 -4.52
N GLN A 236 -19.78 -41.07 -3.74
CA GLN A 236 -19.14 -39.81 -4.13
C GLN A 236 -18.35 -39.24 -2.95
N PRO A 237 -17.30 -38.44 -3.18
CA PRO A 237 -16.58 -37.76 -2.09
C PRO A 237 -17.52 -36.79 -1.38
N ASN A 238 -17.30 -36.61 -0.07
CA ASN A 238 -18.02 -35.60 0.69
C ASN A 238 -17.62 -34.20 0.21
N PRO A 239 -18.58 -33.27 0.05
CA PRO A 239 -18.26 -31.92 -0.37
C PRO A 239 -17.44 -31.20 0.71
N ILE A 240 -16.41 -30.46 0.29
CA ILE A 240 -15.66 -29.59 1.19
C ILE A 240 -16.46 -28.32 1.41
N ILE A 241 -16.92 -28.11 2.64
CA ILE A 241 -17.73 -26.95 3.02
C ILE A 241 -16.90 -26.06 3.95
N LEU A 242 -16.64 -24.82 3.51
CA LEU A 242 -15.96 -23.80 4.29
C LEU A 242 -16.99 -22.89 4.98
N ASN A 243 -17.38 -23.25 6.21
CA ASN A 243 -18.29 -22.46 7.04
C ASN A 243 -17.47 -21.67 8.07
N GLU A 244 -17.23 -20.39 7.80
CA GLU A 244 -16.36 -19.54 8.61
C GLU A 244 -17.16 -18.41 9.23
N ILE A 245 -17.05 -18.23 10.55
CA ILE A 245 -17.79 -17.23 11.33
C ILE A 245 -16.97 -15.93 11.38
N ILE A 246 -17.65 -14.79 11.33
CA ILE A 246 -17.02 -13.46 11.47
C ILE A 246 -16.79 -13.19 12.95
N GLU A 247 -15.55 -13.24 13.42
CA GLU A 247 -15.23 -12.87 14.82
C GLU A 247 -14.82 -11.40 14.98
N ILE A 248 -14.51 -10.67 13.90
CA ILE A 248 -13.96 -9.30 13.99
C ILE A 248 -14.64 -8.39 12.98
N GLU A 249 -15.29 -7.32 13.46
CA GLU A 249 -15.78 -6.25 12.59
C GLU A 249 -14.60 -5.48 11.96
N PRO A 250 -14.62 -5.22 10.63
CA PRO A 250 -13.57 -4.46 9.97
C PRO A 250 -13.52 -3.04 10.55
N LEU A 251 -12.33 -2.65 11.01
CA LEU A 251 -12.11 -1.33 11.60
C LEU A 251 -12.26 -0.23 10.52
N LYS A 252 -12.70 0.97 10.93
CA LYS A 252 -12.85 2.09 10.00
C LYS A 252 -11.47 2.65 9.68
N ILE A 253 -11.15 2.86 8.40
CA ILE A 253 -9.91 3.49 7.92
C ILE A 253 -9.59 4.80 8.68
N ASN A 254 -10.63 5.55 9.09
CA ASN A 254 -10.49 6.78 9.87
C ASN A 254 -9.74 6.58 11.20
N GLN A 255 -9.62 5.35 11.71
CA GLN A 255 -8.85 5.03 12.90
C GLN A 255 -7.34 5.04 12.67
N LEU A 256 -6.84 5.02 11.42
CA LEU A 256 -5.41 5.20 11.15
C LEU A 256 -4.95 6.63 11.43
N TYR A 257 -5.84 7.62 11.28
CA TYR A 257 -5.51 9.00 11.60
C TYR A 257 -5.46 9.18 13.11
N ASN A 258 -4.34 9.72 13.61
CA ASN A 258 -4.05 9.89 15.03
C ASN A 258 -3.89 8.59 15.85
N ASP A 259 -3.62 7.46 15.19
CA ASP A 259 -3.28 6.23 15.90
C ASP A 259 -1.86 6.27 16.49
N LYS A 260 -1.76 6.58 17.77
CA LYS A 260 -0.48 6.61 18.50
C LYS A 260 0.26 5.27 18.52
N LYS A 261 -0.44 4.15 18.37
CA LYS A 261 0.15 2.81 18.50
C LYS A 261 0.92 2.42 17.25
N THR A 262 0.39 2.72 16.06
CA THR A 262 0.95 2.27 14.79
C THR A 262 1.62 3.38 13.98
N SER A 263 1.49 4.65 14.38
CA SER A 263 2.10 5.78 13.68
C SER A 263 3.62 5.76 13.78
N ASP A 264 4.29 5.94 12.63
CA ASP A 264 5.74 6.09 12.49
C ASP A 264 6.16 7.56 12.32
N LEU A 265 5.20 8.48 12.38
CA LEU A 265 5.41 9.93 12.32
C LEU A 265 4.52 10.67 13.33
N LYS A 266 5.14 11.66 13.99
CA LYS A 266 4.49 12.61 14.89
C LYS A 266 4.80 14.03 14.39
N ILE A 267 3.75 14.80 14.08
CA ILE A 267 3.85 16.18 13.61
C ILE A 267 3.34 17.09 14.72
N GLN A 268 4.15 18.06 15.16
CA GLN A 268 3.71 19.08 16.11
C GLN A 268 2.92 20.15 15.38
N MET A 269 1.69 20.41 15.83
CA MET A 269 0.82 21.45 15.27
C MET A 269 0.95 22.76 16.04
N ASP A 270 1.05 22.69 17.37
CA ASP A 270 1.28 23.82 18.28
C ASP A 270 1.98 23.33 19.57
N GLU A 271 2.12 24.19 20.58
CA GLU A 271 2.84 23.87 21.84
C GLU A 271 2.30 22.60 22.54
N ASN A 272 1.02 22.27 22.38
CA ASN A 272 0.37 21.17 23.12
C ASN A 272 -0.29 20.10 22.21
N ASN A 273 -0.41 20.35 20.91
CA ASN A 273 -1.12 19.48 19.98
C ASN A 273 -0.18 18.78 19.00
N TYR A 274 -0.40 17.47 18.84
CA TYR A 274 0.37 16.61 17.95
C TYR A 274 -0.56 15.76 17.08
N LEU A 275 -0.18 15.62 15.81
CA LEU A 275 -0.81 14.73 14.86
C LEU A 275 0.04 13.46 14.71
N TYR A 276 -0.58 12.29 14.88
CA TYR A 276 0.06 10.99 14.67
C TYR A 276 -0.40 10.44 13.32
N CYS A 277 0.57 10.06 12.48
CA CYS A 277 0.32 9.69 11.10
C CYS A 277 1.35 8.68 10.59
N HIS A 278 1.08 8.13 9.41
CA HIS A 278 1.94 7.14 8.77
C HIS A 278 2.65 7.72 7.55
N LYS A 279 3.97 7.57 7.48
CA LYS A 279 4.79 8.05 6.35
C LYS A 279 4.30 7.49 5.03
N THR A 280 3.95 6.21 4.97
CA THR A 280 3.44 5.54 3.76
C THR A 280 2.13 6.16 3.26
N ILE A 281 1.19 6.52 4.14
CA ILE A 281 -0.06 7.21 3.76
C ILE A 281 0.26 8.60 3.20
N LEU A 282 1.14 9.35 3.86
CA LEU A 282 1.52 10.69 3.44
C LEU A 282 2.31 10.70 2.12
N SER A 283 3.28 9.80 1.94
CA SER A 283 4.03 9.62 0.69
C SER A 283 3.12 9.22 -0.48
N SER A 284 2.10 8.42 -0.21
CA SER A 284 1.16 7.96 -1.25
C SER A 284 0.23 9.08 -1.71
N THR A 285 -0.12 9.99 -0.80
CA THR A 285 -1.06 11.10 -1.07
C THR A 285 -0.36 12.40 -1.48
N SER A 286 0.94 12.54 -1.24
CA SER A 286 1.67 13.79 -1.48
C SER A 286 3.10 13.56 -1.94
N SER A 287 3.44 14.12 -3.11
CA SER A 287 4.80 14.13 -3.66
C SER A 287 5.81 14.82 -2.73
N LEU A 288 5.36 15.81 -1.96
CA LEU A 288 6.15 16.48 -0.93
C LEU A 288 6.64 15.50 0.13
N PHE A 289 5.72 14.79 0.78
CA PHE A 289 6.06 13.85 1.85
C PHE A 289 6.84 12.66 1.29
N ASN A 290 6.54 12.25 0.05
CA ASN A 290 7.32 11.25 -0.65
C ASN A 290 8.81 11.66 -0.75
N ALA A 291 9.07 12.82 -1.35
CA ALA A 291 10.44 13.33 -1.51
C ALA A 291 11.14 13.55 -0.16
N MET A 292 10.42 14.10 0.82
CA MET A 292 10.98 14.40 2.14
C MET A 292 11.43 13.12 2.88
N PHE A 293 10.61 12.07 2.88
CA PHE A 293 10.98 10.82 3.56
C PHE A 293 12.03 10.01 2.78
N ASP A 294 12.05 10.11 1.45
CA ASP A 294 13.09 9.47 0.64
C ASP A 294 14.49 10.06 0.90
N CYS A 295 14.57 11.31 1.38
CA CYS A 295 15.83 11.97 1.78
C CYS A 295 16.25 11.72 3.24
N GLY A 296 15.46 10.97 4.02
CA GLY A 296 15.72 10.80 5.45
C GLY A 296 15.42 12.04 6.31
N SER A 297 14.64 12.99 5.80
CA SER A 297 14.22 14.20 6.53
C SER A 297 12.91 13.96 7.30
N THR A 298 12.77 14.62 8.46
CA THR A 298 11.55 14.62 9.28
C THR A 298 11.05 16.05 9.53
N PHE A 299 9.78 16.22 9.90
CA PHE A 299 9.24 17.55 10.26
C PHE A 299 9.99 18.19 11.43
N ALA A 300 10.49 17.39 12.37
CA ALA A 300 11.31 17.86 13.49
C ALA A 300 12.68 18.40 13.04
N ASP A 301 13.15 18.02 11.86
CA ASP A 301 14.43 18.45 11.28
C ASP A 301 14.32 19.74 10.43
N LEU A 302 13.11 20.23 10.15
CA LEU A 302 12.87 21.45 9.36
C LEU A 302 13.38 22.73 10.05
N ASN A 303 13.77 22.63 11.32
CA ASN A 303 14.36 23.72 12.08
C ASN A 303 15.90 23.75 12.04
N LYS A 304 16.56 22.85 11.28
CA LYS A 304 18.03 22.80 11.12
C LYS A 304 18.44 23.19 9.69
N SER A 305 19.27 24.23 9.57
CA SER A 305 19.66 24.87 8.30
C SER A 305 20.22 23.91 7.25
N GLU A 306 21.01 22.91 7.66
CA GLU A 306 21.66 21.94 6.76
C GLU A 306 20.67 21.04 5.99
N LYS A 307 19.50 20.71 6.57
CA LYS A 307 18.50 19.84 5.92
C LYS A 307 17.45 20.62 5.12
N ILE A 308 17.24 21.90 5.40
CA ILE A 308 16.41 22.81 4.58
C ILE A 308 17.01 22.93 3.17
N ILE A 309 18.34 22.90 3.09
CA ILE A 309 19.12 22.92 1.85
C ILE A 309 18.78 21.71 0.95
N SER A 310 18.87 20.48 1.48
CA SER A 310 18.48 19.28 0.73
C SER A 310 17.00 19.24 0.38
N LEU A 311 16.15 19.79 1.25
CA LEU A 311 14.72 19.89 1.02
C LEU A 311 14.37 20.87 -0.09
N LEU A 312 15.07 21.99 -0.21
CA LEU A 312 14.91 22.95 -1.29
C LEU A 312 15.23 22.31 -2.64
N ASP A 313 16.38 21.62 -2.75
CA ASP A 313 16.78 20.98 -4.00
C ASP A 313 15.72 19.97 -4.49
N MET A 314 15.18 19.15 -3.58
CA MET A 314 14.09 18.21 -3.91
C MET A 314 12.72 18.88 -4.13
N ALA A 315 12.40 19.94 -3.37
CA ALA A 315 11.21 20.77 -3.61
C ALA A 315 11.21 21.29 -5.05
N MET A 316 12.38 21.71 -5.52
CA MET A 316 12.57 22.27 -6.84
C MET A 316 12.58 21.19 -7.91
N LYS A 317 13.27 20.05 -7.68
CA LYS A 317 13.28 18.89 -8.57
C LYS A 317 11.88 18.34 -8.88
N TYR A 318 10.98 18.36 -7.89
CA TYR A 318 9.60 17.87 -8.06
C TYR A 318 8.57 18.99 -8.22
N GLU A 319 9.02 20.23 -8.50
CA GLU A 319 8.16 21.40 -8.74
C GLU A 319 7.11 21.67 -7.63
N VAL A 320 7.46 21.36 -6.38
CA VAL A 320 6.59 21.51 -5.21
C VAL A 320 6.61 22.96 -4.73
N LYS A 321 5.91 23.84 -5.44
CA LYS A 321 5.89 25.30 -5.24
C LYS A 321 5.73 25.73 -3.77
N TYR A 322 4.86 25.06 -3.01
CA TYR A 322 4.64 25.38 -1.59
C TYR A 322 5.88 25.12 -0.72
N LEU A 323 6.61 24.02 -0.98
CA LEU A 323 7.81 23.68 -0.23
C LEU A 323 8.96 24.63 -0.55
N VAL A 324 9.03 25.11 -1.80
CA VAL A 324 9.98 26.15 -2.18
C VAL A 324 9.70 27.45 -1.41
N ILE A 325 8.43 27.86 -1.27
CA ILE A 325 8.04 29.03 -0.47
C ILE A 325 8.38 28.81 1.01
N TYR A 326 8.09 27.62 1.53
CA TYR A 326 8.40 27.27 2.91
C TYR A 326 9.90 27.31 3.18
N CYS A 327 10.71 26.68 2.33
CA CYS A 327 12.17 26.69 2.44
C CYS A 327 12.67 28.14 2.34
N LYS A 328 12.23 28.91 1.33
CA LYS A 328 12.56 30.34 1.19
C LYS A 328 12.30 31.14 2.47
N ASN A 329 11.13 30.96 3.10
CA ASN A 329 10.74 31.71 4.29
C ASN A 329 11.46 31.24 5.58
N ASN A 330 11.97 30.01 5.61
CA ASN A 330 12.68 29.45 6.76
C ASN A 330 14.21 29.41 6.55
N PHE A 331 14.71 29.79 5.37
CA PHE A 331 16.12 30.02 5.13
C PHE A 331 16.57 31.27 5.86
N ARG A 332 17.22 31.06 7.01
CA ARG A 332 18.01 32.12 7.62
C ARG A 332 19.37 32.14 6.95
N ILE A 333 19.60 33.12 6.08
CA ILE A 333 20.91 33.35 5.46
C ILE A 333 21.87 33.82 6.57
N THR A 334 22.96 33.09 6.77
CA THR A 334 24.06 33.42 7.69
C THR A 334 25.37 33.44 6.91
N ILE A 335 26.46 33.85 7.58
CA ILE A 335 27.79 33.82 6.96
C ILE A 335 28.21 32.37 6.70
N ASP A 336 27.87 31.46 7.62
CA ASP A 336 28.33 30.07 7.60
C ASP A 336 27.66 29.23 6.51
N ASN A 337 26.39 29.51 6.16
CA ASN A 337 25.63 28.73 5.18
C ASN A 337 25.50 29.40 3.80
N TYR A 338 26.12 30.57 3.61
CA TYR A 338 25.92 31.40 2.41
C TYR A 338 26.30 30.66 1.12
N PHE A 339 27.49 30.04 1.08
CA PHE A 339 27.99 29.38 -0.12
C PHE A 339 27.22 28.11 -0.48
N ASP A 340 26.71 27.37 0.51
CA ASP A 340 25.92 26.17 0.28
C ASP A 340 24.57 26.53 -0.37
N ILE A 341 23.92 27.59 0.12
CA ILE A 341 22.68 28.10 -0.46
C ILE A 341 22.91 28.62 -1.89
N VAL A 342 24.01 29.37 -2.09
CA VAL A 342 24.36 29.93 -3.41
C VAL A 342 24.63 28.83 -4.44
N SER A 343 25.36 27.77 -4.07
CA SER A 343 25.66 26.65 -4.96
C SER A 343 24.39 25.92 -5.42
N ILE A 344 23.39 25.75 -4.55
CA ILE A 344 22.13 25.10 -4.93
C ILE A 344 21.26 26.03 -5.77
N CYS A 345 21.23 27.32 -5.45
CA CYS A 345 20.46 28.28 -6.23
C CYS A 345 21.04 28.51 -7.64
N GLU A 346 22.31 28.22 -7.89
CA GLU A 346 22.96 28.36 -9.21
C GLU A 346 22.18 27.63 -10.31
N ASN A 347 21.77 26.39 -10.06
CA ASN A 347 21.07 25.55 -11.03
C ASN A 347 19.69 26.10 -11.43
N TYR A 348 19.17 27.09 -10.70
CA TYR A 348 17.78 27.52 -10.80
C TYR A 348 17.61 29.05 -10.83
N ILE A 349 18.72 29.78 -10.92
CA ILE A 349 18.81 31.24 -10.88
C ILE A 349 18.06 31.92 -12.04
N ASP A 350 17.79 31.16 -13.09
CA ASP A 350 17.10 31.58 -14.31
C ASP A 350 15.57 31.48 -14.21
N LEU A 351 15.06 30.84 -13.15
CA LEU A 351 13.62 30.72 -12.93
C LEU A 351 13.06 32.02 -12.37
N GLU A 352 12.03 32.57 -13.03
CA GLU A 352 11.34 33.81 -12.66
C GLU A 352 10.86 33.80 -11.19
N PHE A 353 10.47 32.62 -10.70
CA PHE A 353 10.05 32.42 -9.30
C PHE A 353 11.16 32.72 -8.27
N PHE A 354 12.43 32.55 -8.64
CA PHE A 354 13.58 32.72 -7.76
C PHE A 354 14.19 34.12 -7.77
N GLU A 355 13.76 34.99 -8.69
CA GLU A 355 14.35 36.33 -8.85
C GLU A 355 14.30 37.15 -7.54
N SER A 356 13.20 37.04 -6.79
CA SER A 356 13.04 37.71 -5.50
C SER A 356 14.00 37.21 -4.42
N PHE A 357 14.24 35.90 -4.35
CA PHE A 357 15.17 35.29 -3.39
C PHE A 357 16.62 35.53 -3.79
N PHE A 358 16.91 35.50 -5.09
CA PHE A 358 18.21 35.87 -5.64
C PHE A 358 18.60 37.31 -5.27
N LYS A 359 17.65 38.25 -5.31
CA LYS A 359 17.86 39.63 -4.82
C LYS A 359 18.18 39.67 -3.31
N GLU A 360 17.58 38.81 -2.50
CA GLU A 360 17.89 38.71 -1.07
C GLU A 360 19.31 38.15 -0.83
N LEU A 361 19.72 37.11 -1.56
CA LEU A 361 21.07 36.56 -1.52
C LEU A 361 22.13 37.58 -1.94
N LEU A 362 21.87 38.34 -3.01
CA LEU A 362 22.75 39.43 -3.44
C LEU A 362 22.88 40.50 -2.36
N LYS A 363 21.75 40.95 -1.80
CA LYS A 363 21.73 41.98 -0.75
C LYS A 363 22.52 41.52 0.48
N PHE A 364 22.33 40.28 0.92
CA PHE A 364 23.06 39.72 2.07
C PHE A 364 24.57 39.61 1.78
N GLY A 365 24.94 39.13 0.58
CA GLY A 365 26.33 39.04 0.14
C GLY A 365 27.03 40.40 0.14
N ILE A 366 26.40 41.43 -0.45
CA ILE A 366 26.95 42.79 -0.49
C ILE A 366 27.13 43.36 0.92
N GLN A 367 26.12 43.19 1.79
CA GLN A 367 26.17 43.69 3.18
C GLN A 367 27.28 43.02 4.00
N ASN A 368 27.57 41.74 3.75
CA ASN A 368 28.56 40.96 4.48
C ASN A 368 29.86 40.74 3.71
N ARG A 369 30.11 41.53 2.64
CA ARG A 369 31.22 41.31 1.69
C ARG A 369 32.60 41.12 2.34
N LYS A 370 32.89 41.89 3.39
CA LYS A 370 34.20 41.85 4.09
C LYS A 370 34.42 40.54 4.85
N LYS A 371 33.33 39.85 5.23
CA LYS A 371 33.37 38.59 5.97
C LYS A 371 33.23 37.37 5.05
N LEU A 372 32.54 37.52 3.92
CA LEU A 372 32.28 36.44 2.96
C LEU A 372 33.36 36.33 1.87
N PHE A 373 33.94 37.45 1.44
CA PHE A 373 34.84 37.52 0.28
C PHE A 373 36.16 38.19 0.68
N TYR A 374 36.91 37.52 1.55
CA TYR A 374 38.18 38.04 2.08
C TYR A 374 39.40 37.55 1.29
N ASP A 375 39.24 36.55 0.42
CA ASP A 375 40.29 36.00 -0.43
C ASP A 375 39.77 35.64 -1.83
N SER A 376 40.69 35.34 -2.76
CA SER A 376 40.33 34.95 -4.12
C SER A 376 39.63 33.59 -4.20
N GLU A 377 39.85 32.72 -3.22
CA GLU A 377 39.28 31.37 -3.17
C GLU A 377 37.78 31.42 -2.87
N THR A 378 37.37 32.19 -1.86
CA THR A 378 35.96 32.41 -1.52
C THR A 378 35.19 33.11 -2.64
N VAL A 379 35.81 34.04 -3.37
CA VAL A 379 35.22 34.67 -4.56
C VAL A 379 35.02 33.65 -5.69
N SER A 380 35.94 32.71 -5.87
CA SER A 380 35.85 31.68 -6.93
C SER A 380 34.70 30.67 -6.72
N ARG A 381 34.17 30.57 -5.49
CA ARG A 381 33.00 29.73 -5.16
C ARG A 381 31.67 30.36 -5.58
N LEU A 382 31.67 31.60 -6.08
CA LEU A 382 30.46 32.26 -6.54
C LEU A 382 30.08 31.84 -7.96
N PRO A 383 28.79 31.53 -8.21
CA PRO A 383 28.24 31.37 -9.53
C PRO A 383 28.52 32.59 -10.40
N PRO A 384 28.84 32.43 -11.71
CA PRO A 384 29.19 33.53 -12.59
C PRO A 384 28.16 34.67 -12.59
N LYS A 385 26.86 34.33 -12.54
CA LYS A 385 25.76 35.30 -12.50
C LYS A 385 25.72 36.13 -11.21
N LEU A 386 25.96 35.50 -10.06
CA LEU A 386 25.98 36.20 -8.78
C LEU A 386 27.24 37.06 -8.69
N CYS A 387 28.39 36.55 -9.15
CA CYS A 387 29.64 37.31 -9.23
C CYS A 387 29.47 38.57 -10.10
N GLN A 388 28.88 38.45 -11.30
CA GLN A 388 28.62 39.58 -12.19
C GLN A 388 27.68 40.62 -11.55
N ALA A 389 26.64 40.17 -10.85
CA ALA A 389 25.66 41.05 -10.21
C ALA A 389 26.20 41.77 -8.96
N MET A 390 27.28 41.29 -8.35
CA MET A 390 27.91 41.91 -7.17
C MET A 390 29.05 42.88 -7.51
N VAL A 391 29.51 42.89 -8.75
CA VAL A 391 30.56 43.80 -9.27
C VAL A 391 30.00 45.17 -9.69
N ILE A 392 28.67 45.28 -9.80
CA ILE A 392 27.91 46.54 -9.99
C ILE A 392 27.54 47.10 -8.62
#